data_AF-A0A5Q0BJH0-F1
#
_entry.id   AF-A0A5Q0BJH0-F1
#
_cell.length_a   1.000
_cell.length_b   1.000
_cell.length_c   1.000
_cell.angle_alpha   90.00
_cell.angle_beta   90.00
_cell.angle_gamma   90.00
#
_symmetry.space_group_name_H-M   'P 1'
#
loop_
_entity.id
_entity.type
_entity.pdbx_description
1 polymer ?
#
loop_
_entity_poly.entity_id
_entity_poly.type
_entity_poly.pdbx_seq_one_letter_code
_entity_poly.pdbx_strand_id
1 'polypeptide(L)'
;MITSVVPDTWQALQTEVGKLLTERGFAVEVEKTMASARGEIEIDVYAVENVRRRRYSIACECKHWQRPIPQTVVHAFRTVVSEIGANVGYIISMAGFQSGSFRARFC
;
A
#
# COMPACT_ATOMS: atom_id res chain seq x y z
N MET A 1 -12.34 17.54 -2.01
CA MET A 1 -12.15 16.54 -0.94
C MET A 1 -12.50 15.19 -1.58
N ILE A 2 -11.54 14.26 -1.72
CA ILE A 2 -11.75 13.02 -2.49
C ILE A 2 -12.55 11.97 -1.71
N THR A 3 -12.49 11.99 -0.36
CA THR A 3 -13.38 11.21 0.50
C THR A 3 -13.78 12.10 1.69
N SER A 4 -15.02 11.97 2.17
CA SER A 4 -15.53 12.62 3.39
C SER A 4 -15.60 11.65 4.57
N VAL A 5 -15.13 10.42 4.38
CA VAL A 5 -15.20 9.34 5.36
C VAL A 5 -13.82 9.15 5.97
N VAL A 6 -13.72 9.37 7.27
CA VAL A 6 -12.56 8.98 8.06
C VAL A 6 -12.75 7.50 8.42
N PRO A 7 -11.87 6.59 7.99
CA PRO A 7 -12.01 5.19 8.33
C PRO A 7 -11.77 4.99 9.82
N ASP A 8 -12.69 4.27 10.47
CA ASP A 8 -12.63 4.03 11.92
C ASP A 8 -11.87 2.74 12.29
N THR A 9 -11.62 1.87 11.31
CA THR A 9 -10.89 0.60 11.47
C THR A 9 -9.83 0.42 10.38
N TRP A 10 -8.90 -0.49 10.61
CA TRP A 10 -7.90 -0.85 9.60
C TRP A 10 -8.55 -1.51 8.36
N GLN A 11 -9.60 -2.30 8.54
CA GLN A 11 -10.37 -2.88 7.42
C GLN A 11 -11.09 -1.80 6.60
N ALA A 12 -11.64 -0.78 7.28
CA ALA A 12 -12.25 0.35 6.59
C ALA A 12 -11.20 1.12 5.78
N LEU A 13 -10.01 1.33 6.35
CA LEU A 13 -8.92 2.03 5.66
C LEU A 13 -8.50 1.32 4.36
N GLN A 14 -8.21 0.02 4.39
CA GLN A 14 -7.83 -0.73 3.18
C GLN A 14 -8.98 -0.77 2.16
N THR A 15 -10.22 -0.89 2.62
CA THR A 15 -11.40 -0.90 1.74
C THR A 15 -11.57 0.43 1.02
N GLU A 16 -11.43 1.56 1.72
CA GLU A 16 -11.52 2.89 1.11
C GLU A 16 -10.36 3.17 0.15
N VAL A 17 -9.14 2.74 0.49
CA VAL A 17 -7.99 2.81 -0.45
C VAL A 17 -8.27 1.99 -1.71
N GLY A 18 -8.81 0.77 -1.55
CA GLY A 18 -9.16 -0.08 -2.68
C GLY A 18 -10.24 0.53 -3.57
N LYS A 19 -11.29 1.12 -2.99
CA LYS A 19 -12.32 1.87 -3.74
C LYS A 19 -11.71 3.01 -4.54
N LEU A 20 -10.86 3.83 -3.92
CA LEU A 20 -10.20 4.96 -4.59
C LEU A 20 -9.37 4.51 -5.80
N LEU A 21 -8.62 3.42 -5.67
CA LEU A 21 -7.83 2.86 -6.79
C LEU A 21 -8.74 2.28 -7.88
N THR A 22 -9.84 1.64 -7.49
CA THR A 22 -10.84 1.10 -8.43
C THR A 22 -11.49 2.21 -9.25
N GLU A 23 -11.89 3.32 -8.62
CA GLU A 23 -12.44 4.52 -9.28
C GLU A 23 -11.47 5.15 -10.28
N ARG A 24 -10.17 4.92 -10.11
CA ARG A 24 -9.11 5.40 -11.01
C ARG A 24 -8.80 4.43 -12.14
N GLY A 25 -9.53 3.30 -12.25
CA GLY A 25 -9.42 2.35 -13.35
C GLY A 25 -8.50 1.15 -13.08
N PHE A 26 -8.01 0.99 -11.84
CA PHE A 26 -7.23 -0.19 -11.47
C PHE A 26 -8.14 -1.38 -11.16
N ALA A 27 -7.70 -2.59 -11.50
CA ALA A 27 -8.23 -3.81 -10.91
C ALA A 27 -7.59 -4.00 -9.53
N VAL A 28 -8.42 -4.13 -8.49
CA VAL A 28 -7.97 -4.10 -7.10
C VAL A 28 -8.34 -5.39 -6.38
N GLU A 29 -7.40 -5.90 -5.58
CA GLU A 29 -7.59 -6.99 -4.63
C GLU A 29 -7.17 -6.50 -3.24
N VAL A 30 -8.00 -6.74 -2.23
CA VAL A 30 -7.74 -6.42 -0.82
C VAL A 30 -7.30 -7.70 -0.11
N GLU A 31 -6.35 -7.59 0.82
CA GLU A 31 -5.77 -8.74 1.56
C GLU A 31 -5.23 -9.82 0.60
N LYS A 32 -4.46 -9.39 -0.40
CA LYS A 32 -3.92 -10.29 -1.42
C LYS A 32 -2.71 -11.04 -0.89
N THR A 33 -2.82 -12.36 -0.79
CA THR A 33 -1.66 -13.24 -0.55
C THR A 33 -0.91 -13.52 -1.85
N MET A 34 0.41 -13.33 -1.84
CA MET A 34 1.29 -13.62 -2.97
C MET A 34 2.47 -14.49 -2.54
N ALA A 35 2.84 -15.44 -3.40
CA ALA A 35 4.05 -16.21 -3.23
C ALA A 35 5.29 -15.32 -3.46
N SER A 36 6.26 -15.42 -2.57
CA SER A 36 7.56 -14.78 -2.64
C SER A 36 8.68 -15.82 -2.51
N ALA A 37 9.92 -15.41 -2.78
CA ALA A 37 11.10 -16.26 -2.59
C ALA A 37 11.30 -16.73 -1.13
N ARG A 38 10.66 -16.08 -0.16
CA ARG A 38 10.82 -16.34 1.28
C ARG A 38 9.57 -16.90 1.96
N GLY A 39 8.53 -17.26 1.18
CA GLY A 39 7.24 -17.72 1.69
C GLY A 39 6.09 -16.89 1.14
N GLU A 40 5.00 -16.80 1.87
CA GLU A 40 3.83 -16.00 1.47
C GLU A 40 3.89 -14.60 2.08
N ILE A 41 3.54 -13.60 1.28
CA ILE A 41 3.40 -12.21 1.71
C ILE A 41 1.95 -11.80 1.50
N GLU A 42 1.37 -11.22 2.54
CA GLU A 42 0.05 -10.58 2.47
C GLU A 42 0.22 -9.09 2.16
N ILE A 43 -0.58 -8.58 1.23
CA ILE A 43 -0.59 -7.18 0.83
C ILE A 43 -1.99 -6.63 1.12
N ASP A 44 -2.07 -5.59 1.94
CA ASP A 44 -3.35 -4.99 2.35
C ASP A 44 -4.21 -4.58 1.13
N VAL A 45 -3.61 -3.90 0.15
CA VAL A 45 -4.27 -3.61 -1.14
C VAL A 45 -3.28 -3.74 -2.30
N TYR A 46 -3.63 -4.56 -3.29
CA TYR A 46 -2.89 -4.72 -4.54
C TYR A 46 -3.72 -4.25 -5.72
N ALA A 47 -3.22 -3.26 -6.45
CA ALA A 47 -3.87 -2.68 -7.61
C ALA A 47 -3.05 -2.91 -8.88
N VAL A 48 -3.71 -3.25 -9.98
CA VAL A 48 -3.07 -3.49 -11.27
C VAL A 48 -3.86 -2.86 -12.41
N GLU A 49 -3.13 -2.23 -13.31
CA GLU A 49 -3.66 -1.72 -14.58
C GLU A 49 -2.79 -2.24 -15.73
N ASN A 50 -3.40 -2.55 -16.87
CA ASN A 50 -2.67 -2.94 -18.08
C ASN A 50 -2.79 -1.85 -19.14
N VAL A 51 -1.74 -1.04 -19.30
CA VAL A 51 -1.70 0.03 -20.30
C VAL A 51 -0.72 -0.35 -21.40
N ARG A 52 -1.21 -0.44 -22.64
CA ARG A 52 -0.37 -0.69 -23.84
C ARG A 52 0.59 -1.89 -23.68
N ARG A 53 0.09 -3.02 -23.16
CA ARG A 53 0.85 -4.26 -22.85
C ARG A 53 1.87 -4.16 -21.71
N ARG A 54 1.89 -3.05 -20.98
CA ARG A 54 2.67 -2.91 -19.74
C ARG A 54 1.74 -3.07 -18.55
N ARG A 55 2.10 -3.97 -17.64
CA ARG A 55 1.44 -4.11 -16.35
C ARG A 55 2.02 -3.05 -15.42
N TYR A 56 1.14 -2.21 -14.88
CA TYR A 56 1.45 -1.28 -13.80
C TYR A 56 0.80 -1.83 -12.54
N SER A 57 1.62 -2.15 -11.53
CA SER A 57 1.19 -2.67 -10.25
C SER A 57 1.53 -1.72 -9.11
N ILE A 58 0.58 -1.57 -8.19
CA ILE A 58 0.68 -0.76 -7.00
C ILE A 58 0.41 -1.67 -5.81
N ALA A 59 1.34 -1.71 -4.87
CA ALA A 59 1.14 -2.35 -3.57
C ALA A 59 0.90 -1.26 -2.53
N CYS A 60 -0.07 -1.46 -1.66
CA CYS A 60 -0.38 -0.54 -0.57
C CYS A 60 -0.35 -1.25 0.78
N GLU A 61 0.24 -0.57 1.76
CA GLU A 61 0.23 -0.94 3.16
C GLU A 61 -0.61 0.09 3.94
N CYS A 62 -1.65 -0.36 4.62
CA CYS A 62 -2.62 0.45 5.35
C CYS A 62 -2.37 0.35 6.86
N LYS A 63 -1.81 1.40 7.47
CA LYS A 63 -1.55 1.47 8.90
C LYS A 63 -2.49 2.45 9.60
N HIS A 64 -3.60 1.91 10.12
CA HIS A 64 -4.54 2.63 10.99
C HIS A 64 -4.00 2.73 12.43
N TRP A 65 -2.89 3.44 12.58
CA TRP A 65 -2.25 3.65 13.87
C TRP A 65 -2.46 5.10 14.33
N GLN A 66 -2.63 5.28 15.64
CA GLN A 66 -2.67 6.61 16.26
C GLN A 66 -1.26 7.22 16.46
N ARG A 67 -0.21 6.51 16.03
CA ARG A 67 1.19 6.94 16.13
C ARG A 67 1.84 6.98 14.76
N PRO A 68 2.85 7.85 14.54
CA PRO A 68 3.53 7.95 13.26
C PRO A 68 4.25 6.66 12.88
N ILE A 69 4.32 6.37 11.57
CA ILE A 69 4.97 5.17 11.05
C ILE A 69 6.49 5.25 11.22
N PRO A 70 7.10 4.23 11.87
CA PRO A 70 8.54 4.19 12.07
C PRO A 70 9.29 3.80 10.80
N GLN A 71 10.57 4.17 10.74
CA GLN A 71 11.43 3.91 9.58
C GLN A 71 11.56 2.41 9.27
N THR A 72 11.51 1.55 10.29
CA THR A 72 11.57 0.10 10.14
C THR A 72 10.43 -0.46 9.30
N VAL A 73 9.22 0.09 9.44
CA VAL A 73 8.05 -0.31 8.63
C VAL A 73 8.26 0.11 7.17
N VAL A 74 8.80 1.31 6.94
CA VAL A 74 9.11 1.78 5.58
C VAL A 74 10.14 0.87 4.90
N HIS A 75 11.21 0.50 5.61
CA HIS A 75 12.24 -0.40 5.09
C HIS A 75 11.71 -1.81 4.83
N ALA A 76 10.90 -2.36 5.74
CA ALA A 76 10.29 -3.67 5.56
C ALA A 76 9.38 -3.70 4.33
N PHE A 77 8.52 -2.68 4.18
CA PHE A 77 7.61 -2.59 3.05
C PHE A 77 8.33 -2.41 1.71
N ARG A 78 9.45 -1.67 1.69
CA ARG A 78 10.28 -1.57 0.48
C ARG A 78 10.78 -2.94 0.00
N THR A 79 11.17 -3.81 0.94
CA THR A 79 11.58 -5.18 0.61
C THR A 79 10.41 -5.94 0.01
N VAL A 80 9.21 -5.85 0.59
CA VAL A 80 7.98 -6.47 0.06
C VAL A 80 7.72 -6.01 -1.38
N VAL A 81 7.70 -4.70 -1.64
CA VAL A 81 7.47 -4.12 -2.98
C VAL A 81 8.48 -4.67 -3.99
N SER A 82 9.75 -4.78 -3.60
CA SER A 82 10.80 -5.34 -4.43
C SER A 82 10.65 -6.84 -4.67
N GLU A 83 10.24 -7.62 -3.66
CA GLU A 83 10.10 -9.07 -3.76
C GLU A 83 8.92 -9.49 -4.64
N ILE A 84 7.81 -8.73 -4.61
CA ILE A 84 6.64 -8.98 -5.45
C ILE A 84 6.74 -8.34 -6.84
N GLY A 85 7.78 -7.53 -7.09
CA GLY A 85 7.97 -6.81 -8.34
C GLY A 85 6.90 -5.75 -8.62
N ALA A 86 6.41 -5.07 -7.57
CA ALA A 86 5.44 -3.99 -7.74
C ALA A 86 6.13 -2.72 -8.29
N ASN A 87 5.45 -1.97 -9.16
CA ASN A 87 6.02 -0.74 -9.72
C ASN A 87 6.06 0.41 -8.72
N VAL A 88 5.04 0.50 -7.86
CA VAL A 88 4.90 1.55 -6.86
C VAL A 88 4.43 0.95 -5.54
N GLY A 89 5.01 1.41 -4.44
CA GLY A 89 4.56 1.10 -3.08
C GLY A 89 4.00 2.34 -2.40
N TYR A 90 2.81 2.24 -1.81
CA TYR A 90 2.26 3.28 -0.94
C TYR A 90 2.09 2.77 0.49
N ILE A 91 2.50 3.58 1.47
CA ILE A 91 2.11 3.39 2.86
C ILE A 91 1.08 4.46 3.19
N ILE A 92 -0.09 4.04 3.63
CA ILE A 92 -1.20 4.89 4.02
C ILE A 92 -1.24 4.91 5.55
N SER A 93 -1.24 6.10 6.14
CA SER A 93 -1.23 6.28 7.59
C SER A 93 -2.22 7.35 8.03
N MET A 94 -2.89 7.10 9.16
CA MET A 94 -3.76 8.06 9.83
C MET A 94 -2.98 9.12 10.63
N ALA A 95 -1.79 8.78 11.14
CA ALA A 95 -1.00 9.61 12.04
C ALA A 95 0.33 10.09 11.43
N GLY A 96 0.51 9.90 10.12
CA GLY A 96 1.69 10.34 9.38
C GLY A 96 2.95 9.50 9.67
N PHE A 97 4.12 10.09 9.46
CA PHE A 97 5.42 9.39 9.49
C PHE A 97 6.38 10.05 10.49
N GLN A 98 7.23 9.25 11.13
CA GLN A 98 8.31 9.80 11.95
C GLN A 98 9.26 10.62 11.09
N SER A 99 9.89 11.65 11.66
CA SER A 99 10.80 12.56 10.92
C SER A 99 11.94 11.84 10.20
N GLY A 100 12.47 10.76 10.80
CA GLY A 100 13.50 9.91 10.19
C GLY A 100 13.02 9.08 8.99
N SER A 101 11.71 8.82 8.89
CA SER A 101 11.10 8.01 7.82
C SER A 101 11.09 8.73 6.46
N PHE A 102 11.10 10.07 6.45
CA PHE A 102 11.13 10.84 5.19
C PHE A 102 12.42 10.61 4.39
N ARG A 103 13.54 10.24 5.05
CA ARG A 103 14.79 9.91 4.35
C ARG A 103 14.70 8.60 3.57
N ALA A 104 13.74 7.73 3.88
CA ALA A 104 13.46 6.48 3.18
C ALA A 104 12.37 6.62 2.10
N ARG A 105 11.86 7.85 1.85
CA ARG A 105 10.70 8.12 0.98
C ARG A 105 10.97 7.98 -0.52
N PHE A 106 12.25 8.04 -0.94
CA PHE A 106 12.62 7.98 -2.35
C PHE A 106 13.68 6.89 -2.58
N CYS A 107 13.30 5.86 -3.33
CA CYS A 107 14.17 4.99 -4.10
C CYS A 107 13.40 4.52 -5.33
#